data_AF-A0A7Z7YSG7-F1
#
_entry.id   AF-A0A7Z7YSG7-F1
#
_cell.length_a   1.000
_cell.length_b   1.000
_cell.length_c   1.000
_cell.angle_alpha   90.00
_cell.angle_beta   90.00
_cell.angle_gamma   90.00
#
_symmetry.space_group_name_H-M   'P 1'
#
loop_
_entity.id
_entity.type
_entity.pdbx_description
1 polymer ?
#
loop_
_entity_poly.entity_id
_entity_poly.type
_entity_poly.pdbx_seq_one_letter_code
_entity_poly.pdbx_strand_id
1 'polypeptide(L)'
;MINLNQRLSIVCSFIKRGTLADIGSDHAYLPIYAIQNDLCTKAIAGEVIQGPYKAAKRNIANYELNQQVDVRLGDGLSVINSEDQIDNITVCGMGGPLIAKILNDGKDKLVNHPRLILQSNIQTQALRQTLNKLSYEIVDER
;
A
#
# COMPACT_ATOMS: atom_id res chain seq x y z
N MET A 1 -12.05 13.64 -9.96
CA MET A 1 -10.67 13.19 -9.67
C MET A 1 -10.33 13.56 -8.25
N ILE A 2 -9.73 12.65 -7.49
CA ILE A 2 -9.38 12.90 -6.09
C ILE A 2 -8.12 13.77 -5.98
N ASN A 3 -8.10 14.69 -5.03
CA ASN A 3 -6.90 15.45 -4.69
C ASN A 3 -6.26 14.86 -3.43
N LEU A 4 -4.97 14.52 -3.53
CA LEU A 4 -4.18 14.05 -2.40
C LEU A 4 -3.49 15.21 -1.68
N ASN A 5 -3.26 15.03 -0.38
CA ASN A 5 -2.35 15.92 0.34
C ASN A 5 -0.90 15.69 -0.12
N GLN A 6 0.00 16.63 0.20
CA GLN A 6 1.40 16.57 -0.21
C GLN A 6 2.10 15.26 0.19
N ARG A 7 1.81 14.72 1.37
CA ARG A 7 2.39 13.47 1.86
C ARG A 7 2.05 12.29 0.95
N LEU A 8 0.78 12.09 0.65
CA LEU A 8 0.35 11.00 -0.23
C LEU A 8 0.74 11.24 -1.69
N SER A 9 0.80 12.49 -2.15
CA SER A 9 1.32 12.82 -3.48
C SER A 9 2.80 12.42 -3.64
N ILE A 10 3.63 12.64 -2.62
CA ILE A 10 5.03 12.18 -2.62
C ILE A 10 5.08 10.65 -2.69
N VAL A 11 4.28 9.95 -1.90
CA VAL A 11 4.20 8.47 -1.95
C VAL A 11 3.82 7.99 -3.35
N CYS A 12 2.80 8.59 -3.98
CA CYS A 12 2.39 8.24 -5.34
C CYS A 12 3.49 8.49 -6.38
N SER A 13 4.36 9.48 -6.19
CA SER A 13 5.46 9.77 -7.12
C SER A 13 6.50 8.63 -7.23
N PHE A 14 6.54 7.72 -6.24
CA PHE A 14 7.44 6.57 -6.22
C PHE A 14 6.82 5.29 -6.81
N ILE A 15 5.53 5.29 -7.12
CA ILE A 15 4.83 4.13 -7.69
C ILE A 15 5.37 3.84 -9.10
N LYS A 16 5.69 2.58 -9.37
CA LYS A 16 5.95 2.09 -10.73
C LYS A 16 4.64 1.66 -11.38
N ARG A 17 4.59 1.66 -12.71
CA ARG A 17 3.48 1.07 -13.45
C ARG A 17 3.25 -0.38 -13.05
N GLY A 18 1.98 -0.78 -12.93
CA GLY A 18 1.60 -2.14 -12.61
C GLY A 18 0.43 -2.23 -11.63
N THR A 19 0.48 -3.23 -10.75
CA THR A 19 -0.50 -3.48 -9.68
C THR A 19 -0.01 -2.92 -8.35
N LEU A 20 -0.91 -2.29 -7.60
CA LEU A 20 -0.65 -1.73 -6.27
C LEU A 20 -1.38 -2.51 -5.17
N ALA A 21 -0.73 -2.72 -4.02
CA ALA A 21 -1.40 -3.05 -2.77
C ALA A 21 -1.15 -1.95 -1.73
N ASP A 22 -2.22 -1.28 -1.30
CA ASP A 22 -2.18 -0.24 -0.26
C ASP A 22 -2.69 -0.79 1.07
N ILE A 23 -1.82 -0.87 2.07
CA ILE A 23 -2.06 -1.58 3.32
C ILE A 23 -2.40 -0.59 4.44
N GLY A 24 -3.58 -0.77 5.03
CA GLY A 24 -4.16 0.19 5.96
C GLY A 24 -4.54 1.47 5.23
N SER A 25 -5.27 1.34 4.13
CA SER A 25 -5.57 2.43 3.22
C SER A 25 -6.45 3.49 3.88
N ASP A 26 -5.96 4.73 3.92
CA ASP A 26 -6.77 5.85 4.40
C ASP A 26 -7.87 6.14 3.36
N HIS A 27 -9.06 5.57 3.61
CA HIS A 27 -10.26 5.77 2.80
C HIS A 27 -10.13 5.37 1.31
N ALA A 28 -9.16 4.51 0.96
CA ALA A 28 -8.83 4.14 -0.42
C ALA A 28 -8.36 5.30 -1.32
N TYR A 29 -7.97 6.44 -0.75
CA TYR A 29 -7.64 7.62 -1.55
C TYR A 29 -6.40 7.44 -2.43
N LEU A 30 -5.36 6.81 -1.90
CA LEU A 30 -4.14 6.52 -2.65
C LEU A 30 -4.41 5.57 -3.84
N PRO A 31 -5.05 4.40 -3.68
CA PRO A 31 -5.34 3.53 -4.81
C PRO A 31 -6.31 4.18 -5.82
N ILE A 32 -7.33 4.93 -5.38
CA ILE A 32 -8.20 5.70 -6.29
C ILE A 32 -7.37 6.67 -7.13
N TYR A 33 -6.47 7.43 -6.50
CA TYR A 33 -5.60 8.36 -7.21
C TYR A 33 -4.67 7.66 -8.20
N ALA A 34 -4.07 6.53 -7.81
CA ALA A 34 -3.16 5.77 -8.66
C ALA A 34 -3.84 5.26 -9.93
N ILE A 35 -5.10 4.81 -9.83
CA ILE A 35 -5.90 4.41 -11.00
C ILE A 35 -6.30 5.62 -11.86
N GLN A 36 -6.80 6.70 -11.25
CA GLN A 36 -7.26 7.88 -11.98
C GLN A 36 -6.16 8.63 -12.75
N ASN A 37 -4.90 8.43 -12.37
CA ASN A 37 -3.74 9.06 -12.99
C ASN A 37 -2.88 8.07 -13.80
N ASP A 38 -3.43 6.90 -14.15
CA ASP A 38 -2.76 5.87 -14.96
C ASP A 38 -1.39 5.41 -14.42
N LEU A 39 -1.20 5.54 -13.09
CA LEU A 39 -0.02 5.04 -12.40
C LEU A 39 -0.10 3.53 -12.23
N CYS A 40 -1.31 3.01 -12.00
CA CYS A 40 -1.59 1.58 -11.85
C CYS A 40 -2.80 1.18 -12.70
N THR A 41 -2.85 -0.10 -13.09
CA THR A 41 -4.01 -0.66 -13.81
C THR A 41 -4.99 -1.37 -12.89
N LYS A 42 -4.48 -1.90 -11.76
CA LYS A 42 -5.23 -2.53 -10.69
C LYS A 42 -4.67 -2.13 -9.33
N ALA A 43 -5.53 -2.17 -8.31
CA ALA A 43 -5.09 -1.98 -6.93
C ALA A 43 -5.87 -2.84 -5.94
N ILE A 44 -5.25 -3.11 -4.80
CA ILE A 44 -5.87 -3.70 -3.62
C ILE A 44 -5.79 -2.66 -2.50
N ALA A 45 -6.92 -2.36 -1.86
CA ALA A 45 -6.98 -1.62 -0.61
C ALA A 45 -7.21 -2.59 0.55
N GLY A 46 -6.19 -2.79 1.38
CA GLY A 46 -6.23 -3.68 2.53
C GLY A 46 -6.63 -2.96 3.80
N GLU A 47 -7.66 -3.46 4.48
CA GLU A 47 -8.14 -2.92 5.76
C GLU A 47 -8.20 -4.01 6.82
N VAL A 48 -7.84 -3.68 8.06
CA VAL A 48 -7.94 -4.64 9.18
C VAL A 48 -9.24 -4.47 9.98
N ILE A 49 -9.87 -3.28 9.91
CA ILE A 49 -11.08 -2.96 10.68
C ILE A 49 -12.29 -2.83 9.75
N GLN A 50 -13.42 -3.41 10.15
CA GLN A 50 -14.67 -3.43 9.38
C GLN A 50 -15.21 -2.04 8.99
N GLY A 51 -15.00 -1.04 9.84
CA GLY A 51 -15.42 0.34 9.59
C GLY A 51 -14.67 0.97 8.39
N PRO A 52 -13.34 1.12 8.48
CA PRO A 52 -12.47 1.52 7.36
C PRO A 52 -12.72 0.70 6.09
N TYR A 53 -12.83 -0.63 6.18
CA TYR A 53 -13.18 -1.50 5.05
C TYR A 53 -14.46 -1.06 4.32
N LYS A 54 -15.55 -0.83 5.08
CA LYS A 54 -16.81 -0.37 4.50
C LYS A 54 -16.69 1.04 3.89
N ALA A 55 -15.89 1.91 4.51
CA ALA A 55 -15.66 3.25 3.99
C ALA A 55 -14.86 3.24 2.68
N ALA A 56 -13.80 2.44 2.60
CA ALA A 56 -13.01 2.22 1.39
C ALA A 56 -13.87 1.69 0.24
N LYS A 57 -14.69 0.65 0.48
CA LYS A 57 -15.63 0.12 -0.54
C LYS A 57 -16.60 1.17 -1.05
N ARG A 58 -17.20 1.96 -0.16
CA ARG A 58 -18.11 3.04 -0.55
C ARG A 58 -17.40 4.09 -1.40
N ASN A 59 -16.18 4.48 -1.04
CA ASN A 59 -15.42 5.46 -1.81
C ASN A 59 -15.08 4.93 -3.20
N ILE A 60 -14.55 3.71 -3.31
CA ILE A 60 -14.26 3.08 -4.61
C ILE A 60 -15.52 3.00 -5.48
N ALA A 61 -16.67 2.68 -4.90
CA ALA A 61 -17.93 2.67 -5.63
C ALA A 61 -18.37 4.07 -6.08
N ASN A 62 -18.21 5.10 -5.25
CA ASN A 62 -18.54 6.48 -5.59
C ASN A 62 -17.67 7.03 -6.74
N TYR A 63 -16.46 6.50 -6.92
CA TYR A 63 -15.58 6.83 -8.04
C TYR A 63 -15.68 5.82 -9.20
N GLU A 64 -16.60 4.86 -9.13
CA GLU A 64 -16.85 3.86 -10.18
C GLU A 64 -15.67 2.93 -10.48
N LEU A 65 -14.77 2.72 -9.50
CA LEU A 65 -13.52 1.96 -9.68
C LEU A 65 -13.59 0.50 -9.21
N ASN A 66 -14.78 -0.06 -8.96
CA ASN A 66 -14.93 -1.41 -8.41
C ASN A 66 -14.31 -2.53 -9.27
N GLN A 67 -14.11 -2.27 -10.57
CA GLN A 67 -13.48 -3.24 -11.50
C GLN A 67 -11.94 -3.20 -11.45
N GLN A 68 -11.37 -2.11 -10.92
CA GLN A 68 -9.93 -1.87 -10.89
C GLN A 68 -9.35 -1.93 -9.48
N VAL A 69 -10.15 -1.59 -8.46
CA VAL A 69 -9.72 -1.59 -7.06
C VAL A 69 -10.53 -2.59 -6.25
N ASP A 70 -9.85 -3.60 -5.73
CA ASP A 70 -10.42 -4.59 -4.82
C ASP A 70 -10.19 -4.16 -3.36
N VAL A 71 -11.21 -4.27 -2.51
CA VAL A 71 -11.08 -3.96 -1.08
C VAL A 71 -11.16 -5.24 -0.29
N ARG A 72 -10.12 -5.52 0.48
CA ARG A 72 -9.95 -6.76 1.21
C ARG A 72 -9.83 -6.49 2.70
N LEU A 73 -10.52 -7.30 3.49
CA LEU A 73 -10.43 -7.27 4.95
C LEU A 73 -9.38 -8.29 5.39
N GLY A 74 -8.30 -7.84 6.04
CA GLY A 74 -7.21 -8.69 6.50
C GLY A 74 -6.13 -7.89 7.23
N ASP A 75 -5.28 -8.59 7.98
CA ASP A 75 -4.16 -7.98 8.71
C ASP A 75 -2.91 -7.90 7.82
N GLY A 76 -2.37 -6.69 7.67
CA GLY A 76 -1.14 -6.44 6.91
C GLY A 76 -1.18 -7.02 5.49
N LEU A 77 -0.15 -7.78 5.12
CA LEU A 77 -0.01 -8.36 3.78
C LEU A 77 -0.87 -9.62 3.55
N SER A 78 -1.65 -10.08 4.54
CA SER A 78 -2.57 -11.23 4.35
C SER A 78 -3.64 -10.97 3.28
N VAL A 79 -3.88 -9.71 2.94
CA VAL A 79 -4.78 -9.30 1.86
C VAL A 79 -4.24 -9.60 0.46
N ILE A 80 -2.97 -9.98 0.33
CA ILE A 80 -2.31 -10.28 -0.95
C ILE A 80 -2.27 -11.79 -1.18
N ASN A 81 -2.68 -12.21 -2.37
CA ASN A 81 -2.62 -13.57 -2.85
C ASN A 81 -1.53 -13.73 -3.92
N SER A 82 -1.11 -14.98 -4.16
CA SER A 82 -0.10 -15.31 -5.17
C SER A 82 -0.48 -14.89 -6.59
N GLU A 83 -1.77 -14.96 -6.92
CA GLU A 83 -2.29 -14.63 -8.25
C GLU A 83 -2.37 -13.12 -8.55
N ASP A 84 -2.24 -12.26 -7.52
CA ASP A 84 -2.44 -10.82 -7.70
C ASP A 84 -1.31 -10.13 -8.47
N GLN A 85 -0.10 -10.71 -8.48
CA GLN A 85 1.09 -10.16 -9.15
C GLN A 85 1.33 -8.69 -8.77
N ILE A 86 1.61 -8.44 -7.49
CA ILE A 86 1.82 -7.10 -6.95
C ILE A 86 3.19 -6.56 -7.39
N ASP A 87 3.18 -5.37 -8.00
CA ASP A 87 4.39 -4.64 -8.40
C ASP A 87 4.81 -3.60 -7.35
N ASN A 88 3.83 -3.04 -6.62
CA ASN A 88 4.03 -1.98 -5.64
C ASN A 88 3.25 -2.27 -4.36
N ILE A 89 3.87 -2.04 -3.20
CA ILE A 89 3.21 -2.08 -1.90
C ILE A 89 3.41 -0.74 -1.19
N THR A 90 2.32 -0.10 -0.79
CA THR A 90 2.33 1.09 0.06
C THR A 90 1.91 0.76 1.48
N VAL A 91 2.66 1.29 2.46
CA VAL A 91 2.28 1.26 3.88
C VAL A 91 2.58 2.63 4.46
N CYS A 92 1.54 3.40 4.78
CA CYS A 92 1.66 4.81 5.15
C CYS A 92 0.99 5.13 6.48
N GLY A 93 1.45 6.19 7.17
CA GLY A 93 0.77 6.73 8.35
C GLY A 93 0.92 5.88 9.61
N MET A 94 1.85 4.92 9.64
CA MET A 94 2.07 4.00 10.76
C MET A 94 3.43 4.23 11.43
N GLY A 95 3.62 3.72 12.66
CA GLY A 95 4.95 3.71 13.27
C GLY A 95 5.89 2.71 12.59
N GLY A 96 7.18 3.03 12.50
CA GLY A 96 8.20 2.17 11.88
C GLY A 96 8.18 0.71 12.37
N PRO A 97 8.07 0.43 13.69
CA PRO A 97 7.93 -0.93 14.22
C PRO A 97 6.71 -1.69 13.71
N LEU A 98 5.57 -1.02 13.50
CA LEU A 98 4.37 -1.66 12.97
C LEU A 98 4.53 -2.00 11.49
N ILE A 99 5.09 -1.08 10.70
CA ILE A 99 5.41 -1.36 9.28
C ILE A 99 6.39 -2.54 9.20
N ALA A 100 7.44 -2.53 10.02
CA ALA A 100 8.40 -3.62 10.10
C ALA A 100 7.74 -4.96 10.45
N LYS A 101 6.80 -4.98 11.40
CA LYS A 101 6.02 -6.17 11.73
C LYS A 101 5.19 -6.66 10.53
N ILE A 102 4.44 -5.77 9.87
CA ILE A 102 3.63 -6.09 8.68
C ILE A 102 4.48 -6.75 7.60
N LEU A 103 5.67 -6.20 7.32
CA LEU A 103 6.58 -6.75 6.31
C LEU A 103 7.17 -8.11 6.71
N ASN A 104 7.53 -8.30 7.98
CA ASN A 104 8.06 -9.57 8.46
C ASN A 104 7.00 -10.69 8.48
N ASP A 105 5.80 -10.37 8.98
CA ASP A 105 4.69 -11.32 9.09
C ASP A 105 4.23 -11.80 7.71
N GLY A 106 4.31 -10.92 6.69
CA GLY A 106 3.92 -11.20 5.32
C GLY A 106 5.06 -11.38 4.32
N LYS A 107 6.25 -11.76 4.79
CA LYS A 107 7.46 -11.88 3.94
C LYS A 107 7.29 -12.83 2.74
N ASP A 108 6.42 -13.82 2.87
CA ASP A 108 6.06 -14.76 1.80
C ASP A 108 5.33 -14.08 0.62
N LYS A 109 4.69 -12.93 0.88
CA LYS A 109 4.06 -12.09 -0.15
C LYS A 109 5.05 -11.20 -0.88
N LEU A 110 6.30 -11.14 -0.42
CA LEU A 110 7.37 -10.30 -0.98
C LEU A 110 8.30 -11.07 -1.93
N VAL A 111 8.00 -12.34 -2.24
CA VAL A 111 8.87 -13.22 -3.04
C VAL A 111 9.20 -12.65 -4.43
N ASN A 112 8.26 -11.94 -5.06
CA ASN A 112 8.47 -11.29 -6.35
C ASN A 112 9.18 -9.93 -6.25
N HIS A 113 9.66 -9.57 -5.07
CA HIS A 113 10.39 -8.33 -4.78
C HIS A 113 9.65 -7.05 -5.26
N PRO A 114 8.37 -6.85 -4.87
CA PRO A 114 7.63 -5.64 -5.22
C PRO A 114 8.34 -4.40 -4.70
N ARG A 115 8.16 -3.26 -5.38
CA ARG A 115 8.62 -1.97 -4.85
C ARG A 115 7.85 -1.65 -3.57
N LEU A 116 8.58 -1.45 -2.49
CA LEU A 116 8.02 -0.98 -1.23
C LEU A 116 8.11 0.55 -1.18
N ILE A 117 6.97 1.23 -0.99
CA ILE A 117 6.91 2.67 -0.72
C ILE A 117 6.33 2.86 0.68
N LEU A 118 7.20 3.24 1.61
CA LEU A 118 6.90 3.13 3.04
C LEU A 118 7.02 4.49 3.71
N GLN A 119 5.97 4.91 4.40
CA GLN A 119 5.95 6.18 5.13
C GLN A 119 5.65 5.91 6.60
N SER A 120 6.71 5.92 7.42
CA SER A 120 6.59 5.83 8.88
C SER A 120 6.46 7.21 9.53
N ASN A 121 5.55 7.36 10.50
CA ASN A 121 5.41 8.61 11.26
C ASN A 121 6.50 8.79 12.32
N ILE A 122 7.02 7.68 12.86
CA ILE A 122 8.02 7.65 13.93
C ILE A 122 8.92 6.43 13.78
N GLN A 123 10.09 6.47 14.42
CA GLN A 123 10.97 5.31 14.61
C GLN A 123 11.38 4.58 13.31
N THR A 124 11.75 5.34 12.28
CA THR A 124 12.17 4.84 10.95
C THR A 124 13.34 3.84 11.01
N GLN A 125 14.19 3.89 12.05
CA GLN A 125 15.34 3.00 12.18
C GLN A 125 14.96 1.51 12.23
N ALA A 126 13.85 1.16 12.90
CA ALA A 126 13.36 -0.22 12.95
C ALA A 126 12.98 -0.74 11.56
N LEU A 127 12.47 0.16 10.70
CA LEU A 127 12.12 -0.17 9.33
C LEU A 127 13.36 -0.42 8.47
N ARG A 128 14.37 0.44 8.56
CA ARG A 128 15.64 0.25 7.84
C ARG A 128 16.31 -1.09 8.17
N GLN A 129 16.32 -1.46 9.45
CA GLN A 129 16.85 -2.76 9.89
C GLN A 129 16.07 -3.94 9.30
N THR A 130 14.75 -3.81 9.21
CA THR A 130 13.88 -4.84 8.64
C THR A 130 14.08 -4.97 7.14
N LEU A 131 14.16 -3.85 6.41
CA LEU A 131 14.43 -3.85 4.97
C LEU A 131 15.75 -4.57 4.65
N ASN A 132 16.81 -4.31 5.41
CA ASN A 132 18.08 -5.00 5.24
C ASN A 132 17.94 -6.52 5.45
N LYS A 133 17.25 -6.95 6.51
CA LYS A 133 16.99 -8.39 6.78
C LYS A 133 16.15 -9.06 5.68
N LEU A 134 15.25 -8.32 5.05
CA LEU A 134 14.42 -8.79 3.93
C LEU A 134 15.13 -8.66 2.57
N SER A 135 16.42 -8.32 2.54
CA SER A 135 17.20 -8.11 1.31
C SER A 135 16.60 -7.03 0.39
N TYR A 136 16.04 -5.98 0.99
CA TYR A 136 15.61 -4.78 0.32
C TYR A 136 16.66 -3.66 0.45
N GLU A 137 16.85 -2.92 -0.63
CA GLU A 137 17.70 -1.74 -0.69
C GLU A 137 16.83 -0.47 -0.71
N ILE A 138 17.28 0.56 -0.01
CA ILE A 138 16.66 1.88 -0.06
C ILE A 138 17.25 2.63 -1.26
N VAL A 139 16.42 2.86 -2.28
CA VAL A 139 16.86 3.50 -3.54
C VAL A 139 16.58 4.99 -3.60
N ASP A 140 15.67 5.51 -2.75
CA ASP A 140 15.38 6.93 -2.63
C ASP A 140 14.67 7.24 -1.29
N GLU A 141 14.78 8.48 -0.79
CA GLU A 141 14.14 8.98 0.44
C GLU A 141 13.77 10.48 0.32
N ARG A 142 12.70 10.90 1.01
CA ARG A 142 12.21 12.29 1.03
C ARG A 142 11.79 12.70 2.44
#